data_AF-A0A933R6I9-F1
#
_entry.id   AF-A0A933R6I9-F1
#
_cell.length_a   1.000
_cell.length_b   1.000
_cell.length_c   1.000
_cell.angle_alpha   90.00
_cell.angle_beta   90.00
_cell.angle_gamma   90.00
#
_symmetry.space_group_name_H-M   'P 1'
#
loop_
_entity.id
_entity.type
_entity.pdbx_description
1 polymer ?
#
loop_
_entity_poly.entity_id
_entity_poly.type
_entity_poly.pdbx_seq_one_letter_code
_entity_poly.pdbx_strand_id
1 'polypeptide(L)'
;MSIYLKRFISQKPYEKIIYFLRRDTIVFIKQLVLFIFLLAIPVGLYFFFKNTFPSLLQSTIFYPLLMLLASIYYLTVWLVAFTAFIDYYLDFWVVTNDRIINVEQRLFSRTISELDLFKIQDVTGQSKGFLETMFDYGNVYVQTAGATGRFNFEEVPNPREVASKIIVLAEEDRKYHLKESNSTGGTV
;
A
#
# COMPACT_ATOMS: atom_id res chain seq x y z
N MET A 1 -17.23 8.24 -3.98
CA MET A 1 -15.98 7.60 -4.48
C MET A 1 -15.62 7.98 -5.93
N SER A 2 -16.59 8.14 -6.85
CA SER A 2 -16.38 8.47 -8.28
C SER A 2 -15.73 9.85 -8.56
N ILE A 3 -15.92 10.84 -7.67
CA ILE A 3 -15.53 12.24 -7.94
C ILE A 3 -14.01 12.50 -7.77
N TYR A 4 -13.32 11.74 -6.92
CA TYR A 4 -11.89 11.98 -6.66
C TYR A 4 -10.98 11.43 -7.76
N LEU A 5 -11.35 10.35 -8.45
CA LEU A 5 -10.49 9.75 -9.49
C LEU A 5 -10.32 10.64 -10.73
N LYS A 6 -11.38 11.36 -11.13
CA LYS A 6 -11.39 12.20 -12.33
C LYS A 6 -10.45 13.42 -12.26
N ARG A 7 -10.06 13.85 -11.05
CA ARG A 7 -9.20 15.03 -10.88
C ARG A 7 -7.71 14.71 -10.96
N PHE A 8 -7.32 13.45 -10.87
CA PHE A 8 -5.93 13.05 -10.72
C PHE A 8 -5.36 12.26 -11.89
N ILE A 9 -6.20 11.69 -12.75
CA ILE A 9 -5.78 10.91 -13.91
C ILE A 9 -6.43 11.55 -15.13
N SER A 10 -5.62 11.99 -16.09
CA SER A 10 -6.11 12.36 -17.42
C SER A 10 -6.53 11.08 -18.13
N GLN A 11 -7.79 10.70 -17.95
CA GLN A 11 -8.37 9.52 -18.60
C GLN A 11 -8.53 9.82 -20.08
N LYS A 12 -8.01 8.93 -20.92
CA LYS A 12 -8.30 9.02 -22.36
C LYS A 12 -9.81 8.80 -22.57
N PRO A 13 -10.43 9.37 -23.62
CA PRO A 13 -11.88 9.25 -23.83
C PRO A 13 -12.41 7.81 -23.95
N TYR A 14 -11.54 6.87 -24.33
CA TYR A 14 -11.82 5.44 -24.49
C TYR A 14 -11.36 4.56 -23.33
N GLU A 15 -10.73 5.13 -22.29
CA GLU A 15 -10.18 4.40 -21.15
C GLU A 15 -11.28 4.13 -20.11
N LYS A 16 -11.48 2.85 -19.76
CA LYS A 16 -12.45 2.41 -18.75
C LYS A 16 -11.68 1.84 -17.55
N ILE A 17 -12.04 2.29 -16.35
CA ILE A 17 -11.51 1.73 -15.10
C ILE A 17 -12.18 0.39 -14.87
N ILE A 18 -11.38 -0.67 -14.77
CA ILE A 18 -11.87 -2.04 -14.53
C ILE A 18 -11.77 -2.36 -13.04
N TYR A 19 -10.62 -2.11 -12.44
CA TYR A 19 -10.39 -2.35 -11.02
C TYR A 19 -9.80 -1.15 -10.31
N PHE A 20 -10.23 -0.99 -9.07
CA PHE A 20 -9.66 -0.07 -8.12
C PHE A 20 -9.20 -0.87 -6.91
N LEU A 21 -7.88 -0.91 -6.68
CA LEU A 21 -7.24 -1.74 -5.67
C LEU A 21 -6.63 -0.85 -4.60
N ARG A 22 -6.77 -1.28 -3.34
CA ARG A 22 -6.14 -0.69 -2.16
C ARG A 22 -5.54 -1.81 -1.32
N ARG A 23 -4.62 -1.43 -0.42
CA ARG A 23 -4.12 -2.32 0.63
C ARG A 23 -5.30 -2.88 1.43
N ASP A 24 -5.19 -4.13 1.85
CA ASP A 24 -6.24 -4.82 2.58
C ASP A 24 -6.45 -4.26 3.98
N THR A 25 -7.71 -4.28 4.46
CA THR A 25 -8.08 -3.76 5.79
C THR A 25 -7.37 -4.45 6.95
N ILE A 26 -6.92 -5.69 6.77
CA ILE A 26 -6.25 -6.50 7.79
C ILE A 26 -4.84 -5.98 8.06
N VAL A 27 -4.20 -5.38 7.05
CA VAL A 27 -2.93 -4.65 7.20
C VAL A 27 -3.12 -3.51 8.20
N PHE A 28 -4.18 -2.73 8.04
CA PHE A 28 -4.48 -1.63 8.95
C PHE A 28 -4.78 -2.13 10.37
N ILE A 29 -5.53 -3.23 10.51
CA ILE A 29 -5.79 -3.85 11.82
C ILE A 29 -4.48 -4.29 12.48
N LYS A 30 -3.57 -4.93 11.75
CA LYS A 30 -2.24 -5.33 12.26
C LYS A 30 -1.43 -4.13 12.73
N GLN A 31 -1.41 -3.05 11.95
CA GLN A 31 -0.75 -1.79 12.34
C GLN A 31 -1.39 -1.17 13.59
N LEU A 32 -2.72 -1.17 13.67
CA LEU A 32 -3.47 -0.64 14.80
C LEU A 32 -3.22 -1.44 16.09
N VAL A 33 -3.18 -2.77 16.02
CA VAL A 33 -2.85 -3.63 17.15
C VAL A 33 -1.41 -3.37 17.64
N LEU A 34 -0.45 -3.25 16.72
CA LEU A 34 0.94 -2.91 17.05
C LEU A 34 1.03 -1.54 17.73
N PHE A 35 0.27 -0.55 17.23
CA PHE A 35 0.22 0.79 17.81
C PHE A 35 -0.35 0.79 19.22
N ILE A 36 -1.46 0.11 19.47
CA ILE A 36 -2.05 -0.05 20.81
C ILE A 36 -1.05 -0.73 21.75
N PHE A 37 -0.36 -1.76 21.28
CA PHE A 37 0.65 -2.46 22.06
C PHE A 37 1.82 -1.52 22.44
N LEU A 38 2.34 -0.74 21.49
CA LEU A 38 3.38 0.27 21.75
C LEU A 38 2.92 1.33 22.75
N LEU A 39 1.69 1.82 22.64
CA LEU A 39 1.11 2.77 23.60
C LEU A 39 0.96 2.17 25.01
N ALA A 40 0.77 0.86 25.14
CA ALA A 40 0.64 0.20 26.43
C ALA A 40 1.98 0.07 27.18
N ILE A 41 3.13 0.12 26.49
CA ILE A 41 4.45 -0.09 27.09
C ILE A 41 4.75 0.92 28.21
N PRO A 42 4.67 2.25 28.01
CA PRO A 42 4.97 3.21 29.07
C PRO A 42 3.97 3.15 30.22
N VAL A 43 2.70 2.80 29.94
CA VAL A 43 1.68 2.58 30.97
C VAL A 43 2.07 1.39 31.86
N GLY A 44 2.45 0.27 31.25
CA GLY A 44 2.93 -0.91 31.97
C GLY A 44 4.18 -0.62 32.80
N LEU A 45 5.14 0.12 32.24
CA LEU A 45 6.34 0.57 32.95
C LEU A 45 5.98 1.47 34.14
N TYR A 46 5.04 2.40 33.98
CA TYR A 46 4.57 3.25 35.08
C TYR A 46 4.03 2.42 36.25
N PHE A 47 3.17 1.43 35.98
CA PHE A 47 2.66 0.54 37.03
C PHE A 47 3.78 -0.29 37.68
N PHE A 48 4.73 -0.79 36.88
CA PHE A 48 5.86 -1.56 37.38
C PHE A 48 6.78 -0.75 38.31
N PHE A 49 7.15 0.46 37.90
CA PHE A 49 7.96 1.37 38.72
C PHE A 49 7.24 1.82 39.97
N LYS A 50 5.91 2.05 39.90
CA LYS A 50 5.10 2.39 41.06
C LYS A 50 5.11 1.30 42.13
N ASN A 51 5.06 0.03 41.73
CA ASN A 51 5.01 -1.08 42.68
C ASN A 51 6.39 -1.46 43.23
N THR A 52 7.44 -1.40 42.40
CA THR A 52 8.77 -1.88 42.77
C THR A 52 9.65 -0.77 43.37
N PHE A 53 9.54 0.45 42.88
CA PHE A 53 10.40 1.59 43.24
C PHE A 53 9.59 2.87 43.47
N PRO A 54 8.70 2.92 44.47
CA PRO A 54 7.84 4.08 44.71
C PRO A 54 8.62 5.38 44.99
N SER A 55 9.84 5.27 45.53
CA SER A 55 10.75 6.40 45.79
C SER A 55 11.20 7.12 44.51
N LEU A 56 11.30 6.42 43.37
CA LEU A 56 11.65 7.04 42.08
C LEU A 56 10.53 7.95 41.57
N LEU A 57 9.27 7.56 41.77
CA LEU A 57 8.10 8.36 41.35
C LEU A 57 7.80 9.55 42.28
N GLN A 58 8.35 9.55 43.50
CA GLN A 58 8.22 10.67 44.45
C GLN A 58 9.39 11.66 44.37
N SER A 59 10.46 11.30 43.65
CA SER A 59 11.61 12.19 43.48
C SER A 59 11.27 13.38 42.59
N THR A 60 11.58 14.58 43.08
CA THR A 60 11.44 15.85 42.35
C THR A 60 12.26 15.92 41.05
N ILE A 61 13.28 15.08 40.90
CA ILE A 61 14.16 15.06 39.72
C ILE A 61 13.80 13.91 38.78
N PHE A 62 13.64 12.69 39.30
CA PHE A 62 13.40 11.51 38.45
C PHE A 62 11.99 11.49 37.85
N TYR A 63 10.96 11.96 38.57
CA TYR A 63 9.59 11.94 38.05
C TYR A 63 9.40 12.84 36.82
N PRO A 64 9.82 14.13 36.82
CA PRO A 64 9.74 14.96 35.63
C PRO A 64 10.56 14.41 34.45
N LEU A 65 11.74 13.84 34.72
CA LEU A 65 12.59 13.26 33.68
C LEU A 65 11.91 12.05 33.01
N LEU A 66 11.31 11.15 33.79
CA LEU A 66 10.55 10.01 33.28
C LEU A 66 9.34 10.46 32.46
N MET A 67 8.63 11.50 32.90
CA MET A 67 7.51 12.06 32.14
C MET A 67 7.95 12.69 30.83
N LEU A 68 9.09 13.38 30.80
CA LEU A 68 9.66 13.94 29.58
C LEU A 68 10.03 12.82 28.59
N LEU A 69 10.70 11.75 29.06
CA LEU A 69 11.03 10.61 28.22
C LEU A 69 9.79 9.88 27.69
N ALA A 70 8.78 9.66 28.54
CA ALA A 70 7.50 9.08 28.14
C ALA A 70 6.80 9.95 27.08
N SER A 71 6.81 11.27 27.25
CA SER A 71 6.20 12.21 26.31
C SER A 71 6.88 12.17 24.94
N ILE A 72 8.23 12.15 24.92
CA ILE A 72 9.00 11.99 23.68
C ILE A 72 8.66 10.66 23.02
N TYR A 73 8.64 9.57 23.78
CA TYR A 73 8.27 8.25 23.28
C TYR A 73 6.88 8.23 22.64
N TYR A 74 5.86 8.77 23.33
CA TYR A 74 4.51 8.85 22.79
C TYR A 74 4.44 9.68 21.51
N LEU A 75 5.15 10.80 21.46
CA LEU A 75 5.22 11.64 20.27
C LEU A 75 5.88 10.89 19.11
N THR A 76 6.96 10.15 19.34
CA THR A 76 7.59 9.31 18.32
C THR A 76 6.66 8.21 17.83
N VAL A 77 6.01 7.48 18.72
CA VAL A 77 5.06 6.41 18.37
C VAL A 77 3.88 6.97 17.57
N TRP A 78 3.36 8.13 17.97
CA TRP A 78 2.28 8.81 17.26
C TRP A 78 2.70 9.26 15.86
N LEU A 79 3.90 9.85 15.71
CA LEU A 79 4.41 10.25 14.40
C LEU A 79 4.57 9.05 13.46
N VAL A 80 5.19 7.96 13.92
CA VAL A 80 5.37 6.74 13.10
C VAL A 80 4.02 6.13 12.70
N ALA A 81 3.06 6.10 13.61
CA ALA A 81 1.72 5.59 13.30
C ALA A 81 0.98 6.48 12.29
N PHE A 82 1.13 7.81 12.42
CA PHE A 82 0.54 8.75 11.50
C PHE A 82 1.13 8.63 10.09
N THR A 83 2.45 8.45 9.96
CA THR A 83 3.08 8.22 8.66
C THR A 83 2.62 6.90 8.04
N ALA A 84 2.58 5.82 8.81
CA ALA A 84 2.11 4.52 8.33
C ALA A 84 0.62 4.57 7.90
N PHE A 85 -0.21 5.34 8.61
CA PHE A 85 -1.60 5.55 8.24
C PHE A 85 -1.74 6.33 6.92
N ILE A 86 -0.93 7.38 6.73
CA ILE A 86 -0.92 8.14 5.48
C ILE A 86 -0.56 7.23 4.30
N ASP A 87 0.54 6.48 4.42
CA ASP A 87 1.00 5.57 3.37
C ASP A 87 -0.10 4.52 3.07
N TYR A 88 -0.72 3.94 4.10
CA TYR A 88 -1.82 2.98 3.91
C TYR A 88 -3.07 3.58 3.24
N TYR A 89 -3.47 4.80 3.64
CA TYR A 89 -4.75 5.37 3.23
C TYR A 89 -4.70 6.07 1.85
N LEU A 90 -3.55 6.65 1.51
CA LEU A 90 -3.36 7.45 0.31
C LEU A 90 -2.76 6.68 -0.86
N ASP A 91 -2.12 5.53 -0.61
CA ASP A 91 -1.64 4.66 -1.68
C ASP A 91 -2.81 3.87 -2.32
N PHE A 92 -2.87 3.86 -3.65
CA PHE A 92 -3.85 3.06 -4.38
C PHE A 92 -3.39 2.75 -5.80
N TRP A 93 -3.95 1.66 -6.33
CA TRP A 93 -3.73 1.24 -7.71
C TRP A 93 -5.03 1.27 -8.50
N VAL A 94 -4.93 1.68 -9.75
CA VAL A 94 -6.04 1.70 -10.71
C VAL A 94 -5.63 0.84 -11.90
N VAL A 95 -6.45 -0.16 -12.23
CA VAL A 95 -6.27 -0.99 -13.43
C VAL A 95 -7.35 -0.60 -14.42
N THR A 96 -6.94 -0.08 -15.58
CA THR A 96 -7.83 0.23 -16.69
C THR A 96 -7.75 -0.84 -17.76
N ASN A 97 -8.41 -0.64 -18.91
CA ASN A 97 -8.32 -1.52 -20.07
C ASN A 97 -7.10 -1.27 -20.96
N ASP A 98 -6.26 -0.28 -20.64
CA ASP A 98 -5.09 0.16 -21.44
C ASP A 98 -3.80 0.10 -20.59
N ARG A 99 -3.89 0.51 -19.32
CA ARG A 99 -2.72 0.65 -18.44
C ARG A 99 -3.06 0.43 -16.96
N ILE A 100 -2.03 0.24 -16.16
CA ILE A 100 -2.04 0.24 -14.70
C ILE A 100 -1.45 1.56 -14.22
N ILE A 101 -2.11 2.17 -13.23
CA ILE A 101 -1.66 3.42 -12.61
C ILE A 101 -1.44 3.15 -11.13
N ASN A 102 -0.24 3.42 -10.64
CA ASN A 102 0.11 3.42 -9.22
C ASN A 102 0.24 4.86 -8.74
N VAL A 103 -0.44 5.16 -7.65
CA VAL A 103 -0.32 6.43 -6.95
C VAL A 103 0.25 6.16 -5.57
N GLU A 104 1.49 6.56 -5.37
CA GLU A 104 2.16 6.53 -4.07
C GLU A 104 2.22 7.94 -3.49
N GLN A 105 1.76 8.09 -2.26
CA GLN A 105 1.72 9.38 -1.57
C GLN A 105 2.51 9.30 -0.28
N ARG A 106 3.68 9.94 -0.28
CA ARG A 106 4.46 10.19 0.93
C ARG A 106 4.10 11.56 1.52
N LEU A 107 4.58 11.85 2.73
CA LEU A 107 4.28 13.08 3.49
C LEU A 107 4.37 14.38 2.66
N PHE A 108 5.39 14.50 1.80
CA PHE A 108 5.65 15.71 1.01
C PHE A 108 5.90 15.46 -0.47
N SER A 109 5.76 14.20 -0.92
CA SER A 109 5.98 13.84 -2.31
C SER A 109 4.91 12.88 -2.78
N ARG A 110 4.57 13.00 -4.06
CA ARG A 110 3.65 12.10 -4.73
C ARG A 110 4.32 11.56 -5.97
N THR A 111 4.25 10.25 -6.13
CA THR A 111 4.76 9.56 -7.32
C THR A 111 3.56 8.94 -8.02
N ILE A 112 3.35 9.30 -9.29
CA ILE A 112 2.38 8.62 -10.16
C ILE A 112 3.21 7.83 -11.18
N SER A 113 3.04 6.52 -11.17
CA SER A 113 3.68 5.63 -12.14
C SER A 113 2.62 4.97 -13.00
N GLU A 114 2.90 4.85 -14.29
CA GLU A 114 2.00 4.25 -15.26
C GLU A 114 2.70 3.10 -15.98
N LEU A 115 1.95 2.04 -16.28
CA LEU A 115 2.42 0.86 -16.98
C LEU A 115 1.39 0.39 -17.99
N ASP A 116 1.73 0.43 -19.28
CA ASP A 116 0.86 -0.09 -20.33
C ASP A 116 0.68 -1.61 -20.21
N LEU A 117 -0.56 -2.09 -20.37
CA LEU A 117 -0.92 -3.49 -20.20
C LEU A 117 -0.21 -4.37 -21.24
N PHE A 118 -0.13 -3.96 -22.50
CA PHE A 118 0.55 -4.73 -23.55
C PHE A 118 2.05 -4.96 -23.29
N LYS A 119 2.70 -4.14 -22.44
CA LYS A 119 4.13 -4.28 -22.06
C LYS A 119 4.35 -5.28 -20.93
N ILE A 120 3.29 -5.75 -20.28
CA ILE A 120 3.36 -6.74 -19.21
C ILE A 120 3.79 -8.08 -19.80
N GLN A 121 4.78 -8.70 -19.16
CA GLN A 121 5.27 -10.03 -19.52
C GLN A 121 4.77 -11.11 -18.58
N ASP A 122 4.85 -10.83 -17.27
CA ASP A 122 4.50 -11.79 -16.24
C ASP A 122 3.86 -11.08 -15.03
N VAL A 123 2.95 -11.78 -14.38
CA VAL A 123 2.28 -11.30 -13.17
C VAL A 123 2.21 -12.43 -12.15
N THR A 124 2.79 -12.21 -10.99
CA THR A 124 2.84 -13.20 -9.91
C THR A 124 2.14 -12.67 -8.66
N GLY A 125 1.07 -13.36 -8.22
CA GLY A 125 0.43 -13.12 -6.93
C GLY A 125 1.02 -14.01 -5.84
N GLN A 126 1.49 -13.41 -4.75
CA GLN A 126 2.14 -14.10 -3.64
C GLN A 126 1.55 -13.69 -2.29
N SER A 127 1.07 -14.68 -1.54
CA SER A 127 0.79 -14.56 -0.11
C SER A 127 1.89 -15.28 0.66
N LYS A 128 2.61 -14.58 1.54
CA LYS A 128 3.74 -15.14 2.29
C LYS A 128 3.55 -14.95 3.78
N GLY A 129 3.26 -16.04 4.48
CA GLY A 129 3.14 -16.09 5.93
C GLY A 129 1.80 -16.63 6.39
N PHE A 130 1.68 -16.88 7.69
CA PHE A 130 0.49 -17.49 8.27
C PHE A 130 -0.73 -16.57 8.18
N LEU A 131 -0.56 -15.29 8.51
CA LEU A 131 -1.65 -14.31 8.49
C LEU A 131 -2.08 -14.01 7.04
N GLU A 132 -1.13 -13.84 6.13
CA GLU A 132 -1.34 -13.61 4.71
C GLU A 132 -2.14 -14.75 4.06
N THR A 133 -1.86 -15.99 4.46
CA THR A 133 -2.57 -17.18 3.95
C THR A 133 -3.94 -17.36 4.59
N MET A 134 -4.07 -17.09 5.89
CA MET A 134 -5.34 -17.22 6.62
C MET A 134 -6.38 -16.19 6.16
N PHE A 135 -5.91 -14.98 5.83
CA PHE A 135 -6.76 -13.85 5.46
C PHE A 135 -6.73 -13.52 3.96
N ASP A 136 -6.06 -14.35 3.16
CA ASP A 136 -5.88 -14.25 1.70
C ASP A 136 -5.51 -12.84 1.19
N TYR A 137 -4.58 -12.17 1.87
CA TYR A 137 -3.96 -10.94 1.38
C TYR A 137 -2.49 -11.19 1.03
N GLY A 138 -1.92 -10.35 0.16
CA GLY A 138 -0.52 -10.46 -0.22
C GLY A 138 -0.12 -9.52 -1.34
N ASN A 139 1.02 -9.78 -1.97
CA ASN A 139 1.58 -8.88 -2.98
C ASN A 139 1.33 -9.40 -4.39
N VAL A 140 1.20 -8.49 -5.36
CA VAL A 140 1.17 -8.83 -6.79
C VAL A 140 2.33 -8.13 -7.48
N TYR A 141 3.24 -8.94 -8.02
CA TYR A 141 4.41 -8.48 -8.75
C TYR A 141 4.12 -8.50 -10.25
N VAL A 142 4.25 -7.35 -10.92
CA VAL A 142 4.12 -7.22 -12.37
C VAL A 142 5.49 -6.94 -12.96
N GLN A 143 5.88 -7.79 -13.92
CA GLN A 143 7.13 -7.68 -14.67
C GLN A 143 6.85 -7.23 -16.09
N THR A 144 7.73 -6.38 -16.61
CA THR A 144 7.57 -5.73 -17.91
C THR A 144 8.77 -6.07 -18.80
N ALA A 145 8.58 -5.93 -20.11
CA ALA A 145 9.62 -6.23 -21.09
C ALA A 145 10.82 -5.27 -21.07
N GLY A 146 10.76 -4.17 -20.31
CA GLY A 146 11.78 -3.13 -20.24
C GLY A 146 12.62 -3.16 -18.95
N ALA A 147 13.78 -2.50 -18.99
CA ALA A 147 14.67 -2.36 -17.83
C ALA A 147 14.11 -1.46 -16.70
N THR A 148 13.00 -0.76 -16.96
CA THR A 148 12.45 0.26 -16.07
C THR A 148 11.20 -0.23 -15.36
N GLY A 149 11.40 -0.72 -14.13
CA GLY A 149 10.37 -0.79 -13.10
C GLY A 149 9.73 -2.16 -12.93
N ARG A 150 9.98 -2.79 -11.78
CA ARG A 150 9.05 -3.78 -11.22
C ARG A 150 7.88 -3.02 -10.64
N PHE A 151 6.67 -3.31 -11.09
CA PHE A 151 5.46 -2.75 -10.51
C PHE A 151 4.97 -3.72 -9.43
N ASN A 152 4.66 -3.21 -8.24
CA ASN A 152 4.20 -4.05 -7.13
C ASN A 152 2.90 -3.48 -6.57
N PHE A 153 1.94 -4.38 -6.36
CA PHE A 153 0.73 -4.10 -5.59
C PHE A 153 0.98 -4.67 -4.20
N GLU A 154 1.05 -3.81 -3.21
CA GLU A 154 1.39 -4.22 -1.85
C GLU A 154 0.14 -4.61 -1.07
N GLU A 155 0.19 -5.78 -0.44
CA GLU A 155 -0.76 -6.26 0.55
C GLU A 155 -2.24 -6.13 0.10
N VAL A 156 -2.52 -6.46 -1.16
CA VAL A 156 -3.85 -6.46 -1.75
C VAL A 156 -4.65 -7.71 -1.34
N PRO A 157 -5.99 -7.60 -1.27
CA PRO A 157 -6.85 -8.77 -1.09
C PRO A 157 -6.79 -9.68 -2.32
N ASN A 158 -6.84 -10.99 -2.08
CA ASN A 158 -6.86 -12.05 -3.09
C ASN A 158 -5.78 -11.88 -4.18
N PRO A 159 -4.47 -11.84 -3.83
CA PRO A 159 -3.41 -11.49 -4.77
C PRO A 159 -3.34 -12.43 -5.99
N ARG A 160 -3.72 -13.70 -5.81
CA ARG A 160 -3.78 -14.69 -6.90
C ARG A 160 -4.89 -14.37 -7.91
N GLU A 161 -6.06 -13.96 -7.43
CA GLU A 161 -7.18 -13.58 -8.28
C GLU A 161 -6.87 -12.28 -9.04
N VAL A 162 -6.29 -11.30 -8.33
CA VAL A 162 -5.84 -10.03 -8.93
C VAL A 162 -4.80 -10.31 -10.04
N ALA A 163 -3.80 -11.14 -9.77
CA ALA A 163 -2.79 -11.51 -10.75
C ALA A 163 -3.41 -12.15 -12.01
N SER A 164 -4.29 -13.14 -11.82
CA SER A 164 -4.99 -13.80 -12.93
C SER A 164 -5.79 -12.82 -13.78
N LYS A 165 -6.46 -11.85 -13.16
CA LYS A 165 -7.24 -10.83 -13.88
C LYS A 165 -6.34 -9.90 -14.69
N ILE A 166 -5.22 -9.45 -14.12
CA ILE A 166 -4.27 -8.59 -14.83
C ILE A 166 -3.70 -9.32 -16.06
N ILE A 167 -3.39 -10.62 -15.95
CA ILE A 167 -2.92 -11.43 -17.08
C ILE A 167 -3.93 -11.43 -18.23
N VAL A 168 -5.21 -11.68 -17.93
CA VAL A 168 -6.28 -11.69 -18.94
C VAL A 168 -6.38 -10.32 -19.62
N LEU A 169 -6.37 -9.23 -18.84
CA LEU A 169 -6.43 -7.86 -19.38
C LEU A 169 -5.22 -7.53 -20.26
N ALA A 170 -4.02 -7.96 -19.86
CA ALA A 170 -2.80 -7.78 -20.65
C ALA A 170 -2.83 -8.54 -21.99
N GLU A 171 -3.44 -9.73 -22.01
CA GLU A 171 -3.61 -10.51 -23.24
C GLU A 171 -4.65 -9.87 -24.19
N GLU A 172 -5.77 -9.37 -23.64
CA GLU A 172 -6.80 -8.65 -24.40
C GLU A 172 -6.24 -7.39 -25.07
N ASP A 173 -5.49 -6.58 -24.31
CA ASP A 173 -4.87 -5.35 -24.79
C ASP A 173 -3.82 -5.63 -25.88
N ARG A 174 -3.00 -6.68 -25.70
CA ARG A 174 -2.04 -7.11 -26.73
C ARG A 174 -2.73 -7.52 -28.03
N LYS A 175 -3.85 -8.27 -27.95
CA LYS A 175 -4.63 -8.66 -29.14
C LYS A 175 -5.23 -7.44 -29.84
N TYR A 176 -5.65 -6.43 -29.10
CA TYR A 176 -6.15 -5.17 -29.66
C TYR A 176 -5.06 -4.47 -30.49
N HIS A 177 -3.87 -4.27 -29.92
CA HIS A 177 -2.76 -3.62 -30.62
C HIS A 177 -2.24 -4.41 -31.84
N LEU A 178 -2.24 -5.74 -31.79
CA LEU A 178 -1.87 -6.58 -32.94
C LEU A 178 -2.87 -6.46 -34.10
N LYS A 179 -4.17 -6.30 -33.82
CA LYS A 179 -5.18 -6.07 -34.86
C LYS A 179 -5.02 -4.71 -35.52
N GLU A 180 -4.73 -3.68 -34.73
CA GLU A 180 -4.52 -2.31 -35.19
C GLU A 180 -3.26 -2.18 -36.06
N SER A 181 -2.16 -2.86 -35.70
CA SER A 181 -0.96 -2.89 -36.56
C SER A 181 -1.22 -3.55 -37.91
N ASN A 182 -2.00 -4.62 -37.93
CA ASN A 182 -2.31 -5.37 -39.15
C ASN A 182 -3.31 -4.64 -40.07
N SER A 183 -4.22 -3.83 -39.52
CA SER A 183 -5.14 -3.01 -40.34
C SER A 183 -4.45 -1.82 -41.00
N THR A 184 -3.37 -1.31 -40.39
CA THR A 184 -2.67 -0.11 -40.88
C THR A 184 -1.56 -0.45 -41.89
N GLY A 185 -1.03 -1.68 -41.85
CA GLY A 185 -0.03 -2.19 -42.78
C GLY A 185 -0.56 -2.79 -44.09
N GLY A 186 -1.89 -2.84 -44.29
CA GLY A 186 -2.54 -3.43 -45.48
C GLY A 186 -2.83 -2.46 -46.62
N THR A 187 -2.43 -1.19 -46.50
CA THR A 187 -2.53 -0.16 -47.55
C THR A 187 -1.14 0.27 -48.00
N VAL A 188 -0.43 -0.60 -48.70
CA VAL A 188 0.64 -0.24 -49.64
C VAL A 188 0.62 -1.23 -50.80
#